data_AF-A0A3E0MNK6-F1
#
_entry.id   AF-A0A3E0MNK6-F1
#
_cell.length_a   1.000
_cell.length_b   1.000
_cell.length_c   1.000
_cell.angle_alpha   90.00
_cell.angle_beta   90.00
_cell.angle_gamma   90.00
#
_symmetry.space_group_name_H-M   'P 1'
#
loop_
_entity.id
_entity.type
_entity.pdbx_description
1 polymer ?
#
loop_
_entity_poly.entity_id
_entity_poly.type
_entity_poly.pdbx_seq_one_letter_code
_entity_poly.pdbx_strand_id
1 'polypeptide(L)'
;VTKRIYKGETIFVIFNTANHAIFVDDVALALGDNQRLEVLMASHDDIRFMSSTGDLRGVIPERGVYLLKVSDDQSDAESLSGMARDPNPLGGRSANRSVAERPHELSMQMGIDLETPVTESFEVSGVVSPAGETVQLIYDGNLSLPQAVDVDANGRWSASVPIENLGRQTRSIQAYAPNLQLMTAPRVFETAVEVPALAGGVTDETGDARGPTGNYIIPQHAVSEQQRDIQGVTFEQSGDILELSFIMASLTDTWIPFNGFDNLALSIFFSDGSQQGVSFLPELDAELPEAQTWQVAHVGSGWASYTYRAAAATPHRKGERIGYSPTISVNKSARRITIRYDKTKMGIADWSGMKVYVSTWDMNGEGEYVHIQPSPADWFFGGAPEGSPKILDDAELIIAQ
;
A
#
# COMPACT_ATOMS: atom_id res chain seq x y z
N VAL A 1 -18.50 -6.28 8.33
CA VAL A 1 -19.97 -6.22 8.09
C VAL A 1 -20.62 -5.40 9.21
N THR A 2 -21.60 -4.56 8.90
CA THR A 2 -22.38 -3.80 9.88
C THR A 2 -23.87 -4.02 9.68
N LYS A 3 -24.58 -4.39 10.75
CA LYS A 3 -26.05 -4.52 10.76
C LYS A 3 -26.69 -3.16 11.12
N ARG A 4 -27.71 -2.75 10.37
CA ARG A 4 -28.54 -1.57 10.61
C ARG A 4 -30.00 -1.98 10.65
N ILE A 5 -30.74 -1.46 11.61
CA ILE A 5 -32.17 -1.71 11.76
C ILE A 5 -32.87 -0.35 11.81
N TYR A 6 -33.84 -0.14 10.91
CA TYR A 6 -34.62 1.10 10.88
C TYR A 6 -36.06 0.79 10.45
N LYS A 7 -37.03 1.23 11.25
CA LYS A 7 -38.48 1.02 11.02
C LYS A 7 -38.87 -0.44 10.71
N GLY A 8 -38.19 -1.40 11.34
CA GLY A 8 -38.45 -2.84 11.13
C GLY A 8 -37.70 -3.46 9.95
N GLU A 9 -37.05 -2.65 9.11
CA GLU A 9 -36.18 -3.16 8.05
C GLU A 9 -34.77 -3.43 8.59
N THR A 10 -34.18 -4.55 8.19
CA THR A 10 -32.78 -4.88 8.47
C THR A 10 -31.96 -4.75 7.21
N ILE A 11 -30.85 -4.01 7.29
CA ILE A 11 -29.87 -3.87 6.22
C ILE A 11 -28.50 -4.28 6.75
N PHE A 12 -27.79 -5.10 5.99
CA PHE A 12 -26.36 -5.34 6.17
C PHE A 12 -25.57 -4.48 5.21
N VAL A 13 -24.54 -3.82 5.75
CA VAL A 13 -23.58 -3.05 4.98
C VAL A 13 -22.24 -3.73 5.04
N ILE A 14 -21.70 -4.06 3.87
CA ILE A 14 -20.40 -4.72 3.71
C ILE A 14 -19.48 -3.74 3.01
N PHE A 15 -18.31 -3.54 3.60
CA PHE A 15 -17.23 -2.74 3.03
C PHE A 15 -15.97 -3.59 2.97
N ASN A 16 -15.36 -3.65 1.80
CA ASN A 16 -13.92 -3.84 1.71
C ASN A 16 -13.29 -2.44 1.58
N THR A 17 -12.64 -1.97 2.65
CA THR A 17 -11.97 -0.66 2.64
C THR A 17 -10.55 -0.72 2.10
N ALA A 18 -10.03 -1.92 1.84
CA ALA A 18 -8.69 -2.10 1.30
C ALA A 18 -8.63 -1.72 -0.19
N ASN A 19 -7.41 -1.45 -0.65
CA ASN A 19 -7.06 -1.25 -2.06
C ASN A 19 -6.80 -2.59 -2.80
N HIS A 20 -7.15 -3.72 -2.19
CA HIS A 20 -7.00 -5.06 -2.76
C HIS A 20 -8.22 -5.91 -2.39
N ALA A 21 -8.47 -6.97 -3.16
CA ALA A 21 -9.53 -7.92 -2.89
C ALA A 21 -9.22 -8.74 -1.62
N ILE A 22 -10.26 -9.10 -0.86
CA ILE A 22 -10.15 -9.88 0.38
C ILE A 22 -11.01 -11.15 0.30
N PHE A 23 -10.61 -12.19 1.02
CA PHE A 23 -11.45 -13.39 1.19
C PHE A 23 -12.22 -13.30 2.50
N VAL A 24 -13.51 -13.60 2.45
CA VAL A 24 -14.34 -13.81 3.63
C VAL A 24 -14.68 -15.29 3.70
N ASP A 25 -14.43 -15.91 4.85
CA ASP A 25 -14.79 -17.29 5.10
C ASP A 25 -15.78 -17.36 6.26
N ASP A 26 -16.87 -18.06 6.05
CA ASP A 26 -17.85 -18.45 7.08
C ASP A 26 -18.39 -17.31 7.95
N VAL A 27 -18.66 -16.14 7.35
CA VAL A 27 -19.35 -15.05 8.05
C VAL A 27 -20.86 -15.24 7.91
N ALA A 28 -21.46 -15.89 8.90
CA ALA A 28 -22.90 -16.07 8.99
C ALA A 28 -23.60 -14.75 9.39
N LEU A 29 -24.46 -14.25 8.51
CA LEU A 29 -25.41 -13.21 8.84
C LEU A 29 -26.60 -13.88 9.54
N ALA A 30 -26.88 -13.49 10.78
CA ALA A 30 -27.97 -14.07 11.57
C ALA A 30 -29.35 -13.74 10.96
N LEU A 31 -29.78 -14.57 10.01
CA LEU A 31 -31.08 -14.55 9.34
C LEU A 31 -32.01 -15.59 9.98
N GLY A 32 -33.32 -15.32 9.95
CA GLY A 32 -34.34 -16.32 10.27
C GLY A 32 -34.52 -17.35 9.14
N ASP A 33 -35.13 -18.49 9.43
CA ASP A 33 -35.27 -19.64 8.51
C ASP A 33 -35.88 -19.27 7.14
N ASN A 34 -36.79 -18.29 7.12
CA ASN A 34 -37.50 -17.81 5.93
C ASN A 34 -37.01 -16.45 5.42
N GLN A 35 -35.86 -15.98 5.92
CA GLN A 35 -35.27 -14.73 5.50
C GLN A 35 -34.26 -14.94 4.39
N ARG A 36 -34.22 -14.00 3.46
CA ARG A 36 -33.27 -13.96 2.34
C ARG A 36 -32.61 -12.59 2.25
N LEU A 37 -31.47 -12.56 1.56
CA LEU A 37 -30.78 -11.32 1.25
C LEU A 37 -31.16 -10.84 -0.15
N GLU A 38 -31.67 -9.64 -0.22
CA GLU A 38 -31.87 -8.88 -1.45
C GLU A 38 -30.73 -7.86 -1.58
N VAL A 39 -30.04 -7.86 -2.73
CA VAL A 39 -28.99 -6.88 -3.01
C VAL A 39 -29.66 -5.57 -3.43
N LEU A 40 -29.60 -4.55 -2.58
CA LEU A 40 -30.10 -3.21 -2.91
C LEU A 40 -29.09 -2.43 -3.76
N MET A 41 -27.81 -2.63 -3.47
CA MET A 41 -26.71 -1.97 -4.15
C MET A 41 -25.46 -2.84 -4.04
N ALA A 42 -24.73 -2.92 -5.14
CA ALA A 42 -23.39 -3.48 -5.19
C ALA A 42 -22.51 -2.55 -6.02
N SER A 43 -21.31 -2.23 -5.54
CA SER A 43 -20.34 -1.47 -6.33
C SER A 43 -19.66 -2.30 -7.42
N HIS A 44 -19.77 -3.64 -7.33
CA HIS A 44 -19.27 -4.59 -8.31
C HIS A 44 -20.34 -5.65 -8.59
N ASP A 45 -20.38 -6.18 -9.82
CA ASP A 45 -21.35 -7.19 -10.23
C ASP A 45 -21.08 -8.58 -9.60
N ASP A 46 -19.86 -8.82 -9.12
CA ASP A 46 -19.53 -10.08 -8.45
C ASP A 46 -20.09 -10.12 -7.03
N ILE A 47 -21.11 -10.95 -6.84
CA ILE A 47 -21.79 -11.26 -5.57
C ILE A 47 -21.66 -12.74 -5.20
N ARG A 48 -20.78 -13.51 -5.85
CA ARG A 48 -20.64 -14.96 -5.62
C ARG A 48 -20.21 -15.31 -4.21
N PHE A 49 -19.67 -14.34 -3.47
CA PHE A 49 -19.30 -14.52 -2.07
C PHE A 49 -20.50 -14.55 -1.11
N MET A 50 -21.73 -14.36 -1.61
CA MET A 50 -22.93 -14.33 -0.79
C MET A 50 -23.83 -15.53 -1.10
N SER A 51 -24.20 -16.29 -0.07
CA SER A 51 -25.29 -17.25 -0.17
C SER A 51 -26.64 -16.55 0.04
N SER A 52 -27.70 -17.11 -0.55
CA SER A 52 -29.07 -16.65 -0.30
C SER A 52 -29.52 -16.85 1.15
N THR A 53 -28.86 -17.74 1.91
CA THR A 53 -29.14 -18.06 3.31
C THR A 53 -28.39 -17.17 4.30
N GLY A 54 -27.58 -16.22 3.82
CA GLY A 54 -26.88 -15.26 4.66
C GLY A 54 -25.46 -15.62 5.03
N ASP A 55 -24.91 -16.68 4.46
CA ASP A 55 -23.51 -17.06 4.64
C ASP A 55 -22.65 -16.30 3.65
N LEU A 56 -21.67 -15.57 4.15
CA LEU A 56 -20.69 -14.89 3.31
C LEU A 56 -19.43 -15.76 3.23
N ARG A 57 -19.17 -16.27 2.02
CA ARG A 57 -18.00 -17.06 1.70
C ARG A 57 -17.52 -16.78 0.29
N GLY A 58 -16.36 -16.16 0.14
CA GLY A 58 -15.77 -15.87 -1.16
C GLY A 58 -14.98 -14.57 -1.19
N VAL A 59 -14.63 -14.14 -2.39
CA VAL A 59 -13.83 -12.94 -2.62
C VAL A 59 -14.72 -11.70 -2.66
N ILE A 60 -14.35 -10.67 -1.90
CA ILE A 60 -14.88 -9.32 -1.98
C ILE A 60 -13.86 -8.44 -2.71
N PRO A 61 -14.19 -7.85 -3.87
CA PRO A 61 -13.31 -6.94 -4.61
C PRO A 61 -12.80 -5.76 -3.78
N GLU A 62 -11.66 -5.18 -4.17
CA GLU A 62 -11.14 -3.94 -3.59
C GLU A 62 -12.19 -2.83 -3.60
N ARG A 63 -12.21 -2.00 -2.55
CA ARG A 63 -13.18 -0.90 -2.42
C ARG A 63 -14.66 -1.33 -2.62
N GLY A 64 -14.96 -2.61 -2.42
CA GLY A 64 -16.29 -3.19 -2.55
C GLY A 64 -17.27 -2.62 -1.52
N VAL A 65 -18.46 -2.21 -1.97
CA VAL A 65 -19.56 -1.71 -1.12
C VAL A 65 -20.84 -2.45 -1.51
N TYR A 66 -21.45 -3.12 -0.54
CA TYR A 66 -22.67 -3.88 -0.75
C TYR A 66 -23.70 -3.54 0.33
N LEU A 67 -24.92 -3.22 -0.09
CA LEU A 67 -26.07 -2.99 0.78
C LEU A 67 -27.08 -4.10 0.55
N LEU A 68 -27.35 -4.86 1.61
CA LEU A 68 -28.16 -6.06 1.55
C LEU A 68 -29.37 -5.88 2.46
N LYS A 69 -30.58 -5.94 1.90
CA LYS A 69 -31.82 -5.93 2.67
C LYS A 69 -32.19 -7.35 3.05
N VAL A 70 -32.67 -7.53 4.27
CA VAL A 70 -33.32 -8.77 4.69
C VAL A 70 -34.78 -8.71 4.25
N SER A 71 -35.20 -9.65 3.41
CA SER A 71 -36.59 -9.84 3.00
C SER A 71 -37.17 -11.10 3.65
N ASP A 72 -38.42 -11.02 4.10
CA ASP A 72 -39.18 -12.18 4.52
C ASP A 72 -39.85 -12.78 3.28
N ASP A 73 -39.69 -14.08 3.05
CA ASP A 73 -40.26 -14.75 1.88
C ASP A 73 -41.78 -14.92 2.05
N GLN A 74 -42.54 -13.88 1.70
CA GLN A 74 -43.92 -14.00 1.26
C GLN A 74 -44.07 -13.21 -0.06
N SER A 75 -44.35 -13.96 -1.14
CA SER A 75 -44.67 -13.53 -2.52
C SER A 75 -43.57 -12.78 -3.28
N ASP A 76 -42.78 -13.48 -4.11
CA ASP A 76 -43.12 -13.80 -5.51
C ASP A 76 -41.92 -14.51 -6.17
N ALA A 77 -42.05 -15.82 -6.35
CA ALA A 77 -41.12 -16.64 -7.11
C ALA A 77 -41.25 -16.37 -8.62
N GLU A 78 -41.00 -15.15 -9.08
CA GLU A 78 -40.73 -14.83 -10.49
C GLU A 78 -39.81 -13.62 -10.61
N SER A 79 -38.52 -13.80 -10.36
CA SER A 79 -37.44 -13.07 -11.06
C SER A 79 -36.10 -13.67 -10.68
N LEU A 80 -35.73 -14.77 -11.35
CA LEU A 80 -34.34 -15.15 -11.68
C LEU A 80 -34.32 -16.37 -12.64
N SER A 81 -35.36 -16.53 -13.48
CA SER A 81 -35.43 -17.57 -14.52
C SER A 81 -35.76 -16.91 -15.86
N GLY A 82 -34.80 -16.15 -16.39
CA GLY A 82 -35.02 -15.28 -17.54
C GLY A 82 -33.90 -15.31 -18.56
N MET A 83 -33.24 -16.45 -18.81
CA MET A 83 -32.50 -16.72 -20.05
C MET A 83 -32.06 -18.19 -20.14
N ALA A 84 -32.98 -19.08 -20.51
CA ALA A 84 -32.67 -20.32 -21.24
C ALA A 84 -33.99 -20.86 -21.83
N ARG A 85 -34.20 -20.63 -23.13
CA ARG A 85 -35.21 -21.37 -23.90
C ARG A 85 -34.54 -22.62 -24.43
N ASP A 86 -35.10 -23.79 -24.11
CA ASP A 86 -35.41 -24.78 -25.15
C ASP A 86 -36.48 -25.79 -24.67
N PRO A 87 -37.28 -26.36 -25.59
CA PRO A 87 -38.56 -26.97 -25.24
C PRO A 87 -38.55 -28.50 -25.23
N ASN A 88 -39.43 -28.97 -24.35
CA ASN A 88 -40.26 -30.17 -24.43
C ASN A 88 -39.86 -31.38 -23.54
N PRO A 89 -40.81 -31.92 -22.75
CA PRO A 89 -40.58 -32.95 -21.75
C PRO A 89 -40.93 -34.34 -22.32
N LEU A 90 -40.33 -35.40 -21.77
CA LEU A 90 -40.95 -36.72 -21.67
C LEU A 90 -40.23 -37.53 -20.59
N GLY A 91 -41.03 -38.19 -19.75
CA GLY A 91 -40.64 -38.64 -18.42
C GLY A 91 -39.73 -39.87 -18.36
N GLY A 92 -39.24 -40.13 -17.15
CA GLY A 92 -38.49 -41.34 -16.83
C GLY A 92 -38.03 -41.32 -15.37
N ARG A 93 -38.61 -42.22 -14.56
CA ARG A 93 -38.23 -42.50 -13.17
C ARG A 93 -36.76 -42.90 -13.03
N SER A 94 -36.27 -42.74 -11.80
CA SER A 94 -35.20 -43.52 -11.15
C SER A 94 -33.77 -42.97 -11.29
N ALA A 95 -33.22 -42.44 -10.19
CA ALA A 95 -32.40 -43.20 -9.27
C ALA A 95 -31.73 -42.23 -8.26
N ASN A 96 -31.97 -42.46 -6.97
CA ASN A 96 -31.09 -41.96 -5.92
C ASN A 96 -29.69 -42.56 -6.13
N ARG A 97 -28.84 -41.86 -6.86
CA ARG A 97 -27.38 -41.99 -6.74
C ARG A 97 -26.93 -40.84 -5.85
N SER A 98 -26.83 -41.11 -4.55
CA SER A 98 -25.91 -40.38 -3.69
C SER A 98 -24.50 -40.68 -4.20
N VAL A 99 -24.04 -39.92 -5.19
CA VAL A 99 -22.61 -39.75 -5.42
C VAL A 99 -22.13 -39.08 -4.15
N ALA A 100 -21.39 -39.80 -3.32
CA ALA A 100 -20.67 -39.17 -2.22
C ALA A 100 -19.71 -38.16 -2.87
N GLU A 101 -20.07 -36.88 -2.85
CA GLU A 101 -19.13 -35.82 -3.18
C GLU A 101 -17.92 -36.04 -2.29
N ARG A 102 -16.76 -36.27 -2.90
CA ARG A 102 -15.52 -36.33 -2.12
C ARG A 102 -15.38 -34.96 -1.48
N PRO A 103 -15.20 -34.87 -0.15
CA PRO A 103 -15.04 -33.59 0.50
C PRO A 103 -13.85 -32.86 -0.16
N HIS A 104 -14.09 -31.61 -0.55
CA HIS A 104 -13.01 -30.73 -0.96
C HIS A 104 -12.07 -30.51 0.22
N GLU A 105 -10.77 -30.54 -0.03
CA GLU A 105 -9.76 -30.36 1.00
C GLU A 105 -8.75 -29.32 0.55
N LEU A 106 -8.34 -28.47 1.47
CA LEU A 106 -7.16 -27.62 1.32
C LEU A 106 -6.45 -27.60 2.68
N SER A 107 -5.20 -28.05 2.69
CA SER A 107 -4.35 -28.04 3.89
C SER A 107 -3.04 -27.32 3.62
N MET A 108 -2.47 -26.74 4.67
CA MET A 108 -1.19 -26.07 4.65
C MET A 108 -0.45 -26.35 5.96
N GLN A 109 0.82 -26.74 5.83
CA GLN A 109 1.75 -27.06 6.90
C GLN A 109 3.01 -26.22 6.74
N MET A 110 3.52 -25.72 7.86
CA MET A 110 4.74 -24.93 7.90
C MET A 110 5.94 -25.89 8.04
N GLY A 111 7.01 -25.65 7.29
CA GLY A 111 8.27 -26.40 7.43
C GLY A 111 9.10 -26.00 8.64
N ILE A 112 8.67 -24.97 9.39
CA ILE A 112 9.35 -24.41 10.55
C ILE A 112 8.37 -24.15 11.71
N ASP A 113 8.93 -23.92 12.89
CA ASP A 113 8.20 -23.34 14.02
C ASP A 113 8.11 -21.82 13.85
N LEU A 114 6.94 -21.25 14.17
CA LEU A 114 6.63 -19.82 14.05
C LEU A 114 6.55 -19.11 15.41
N GLU A 115 6.94 -19.77 16.51
CA GLU A 115 6.97 -19.17 17.85
C GLU A 115 8.04 -18.08 18.02
N THR A 116 9.09 -18.08 17.20
CA THR A 116 10.14 -17.07 17.21
C THR A 116 10.19 -16.30 15.88
N PRO A 117 10.75 -15.07 15.86
CA PRO A 117 10.88 -14.32 14.62
C PRO A 117 11.68 -15.08 13.57
N VAL A 118 11.09 -15.21 12.38
CA VAL A 118 11.69 -15.88 11.23
C VAL A 118 12.67 -14.93 10.55
N THR A 119 13.90 -15.38 10.35
CA THR A 119 14.99 -14.56 9.81
C THR A 119 15.42 -14.97 8.40
N GLU A 120 14.96 -16.13 7.92
CA GLU A 120 15.35 -16.72 6.64
C GLU A 120 14.14 -17.33 5.94
N SER A 121 14.22 -17.47 4.62
CA SER A 121 13.16 -18.08 3.82
C SER A 121 12.91 -19.53 4.24
N PHE A 122 11.66 -19.97 4.17
CA PHE A 122 11.27 -21.32 4.58
C PHE A 122 10.25 -21.93 3.64
N GLU A 123 10.09 -23.26 3.69
CA GLU A 123 9.12 -23.96 2.85
C GLU A 123 7.79 -24.16 3.57
N VAL A 124 6.70 -24.03 2.81
CA VAL A 124 5.36 -24.48 3.19
C VAL A 124 4.91 -25.59 2.26
N SER A 125 4.08 -26.50 2.75
CA SER A 125 3.57 -27.61 1.94
C SER A 125 2.14 -27.97 2.31
N GLY A 126 1.45 -28.69 1.44
CA GLY A 126 0.07 -29.04 1.68
C GLY A 126 -0.54 -29.98 0.64
N VAL A 127 -1.85 -30.17 0.77
CA VAL A 127 -2.67 -30.97 -0.14
C VAL A 127 -3.90 -30.18 -0.54
N VAL A 128 -4.30 -30.29 -1.80
CA VAL A 128 -5.60 -29.84 -2.32
C VAL A 128 -6.33 -31.02 -2.96
N SER A 129 -7.63 -31.13 -2.74
CA SER A 129 -8.50 -32.16 -3.33
C SER A 129 -9.80 -31.53 -3.84
N PRO A 130 -10.27 -31.90 -5.06
CA PRO A 130 -9.74 -32.94 -5.95
C PRO A 130 -8.41 -32.58 -6.64
N ALA A 131 -7.73 -33.59 -7.20
CA ALA A 131 -6.50 -33.36 -7.97
C ALA A 131 -6.78 -32.55 -9.26
N GLY A 132 -5.81 -31.74 -9.68
CA GLY A 132 -5.95 -30.81 -10.81
C GLY A 132 -6.38 -29.40 -10.40
N GLU A 133 -6.60 -29.17 -9.11
CA GLU A 133 -6.88 -27.84 -8.56
C GLU A 133 -5.62 -26.98 -8.46
N THR A 134 -5.84 -25.67 -8.52
CA THR A 134 -4.77 -24.66 -8.38
C THR A 134 -4.71 -24.14 -6.95
N VAL A 135 -3.51 -23.92 -6.44
CA VAL A 135 -3.27 -23.28 -5.13
C VAL A 135 -2.45 -22.02 -5.31
N GLN A 136 -2.78 -21.01 -4.51
CA GLN A 136 -2.07 -19.75 -4.40
C GLN A 136 -1.71 -19.51 -2.93
N LEU A 137 -0.53 -18.96 -2.66
CA LEU A 137 -0.19 -18.41 -1.35
C LEU A 137 -0.57 -16.93 -1.31
N ILE A 138 -1.31 -16.58 -0.27
CA ILE A 138 -1.82 -15.25 0.00
C ILE A 138 -1.09 -14.71 1.22
N TYR A 139 -0.46 -13.55 1.06
CA TYR A 139 0.26 -12.85 2.11
C TYR A 139 -0.59 -11.71 2.65
N ASP A 140 -0.69 -11.62 3.97
CA ASP A 140 -1.41 -10.55 4.69
C ASP A 140 -2.86 -10.34 4.20
N GLY A 141 -3.49 -11.41 3.69
CA GLY A 141 -4.85 -11.37 3.13
C GLY A 141 -4.97 -10.70 1.75
N ASN A 142 -3.86 -10.31 1.11
CA ASN A 142 -3.87 -9.62 -0.18
C ASN A 142 -4.01 -10.59 -1.37
N LEU A 143 -5.22 -10.72 -1.90
CA LEU A 143 -5.52 -11.57 -3.06
C LEU A 143 -5.07 -10.98 -4.41
N SER A 144 -4.61 -9.73 -4.45
CA SER A 144 -4.20 -9.07 -5.70
C SER A 144 -2.76 -9.40 -6.10
N LEU A 145 -1.94 -9.90 -5.16
CA LEU A 145 -0.56 -10.32 -5.41
C LEU A 145 -0.32 -11.75 -4.89
N PRO A 146 -1.08 -12.75 -5.39
CA PRO A 146 -0.89 -14.14 -4.96
C PRO A 146 0.42 -14.70 -5.51
N GLN A 147 1.12 -15.50 -4.70
CA GLN A 147 2.19 -16.35 -5.20
C GLN A 147 1.57 -17.64 -5.76
N ALA A 148 1.78 -17.90 -7.04
CA ALA A 148 1.37 -19.16 -7.65
C ALA A 148 2.18 -20.34 -7.07
N VAL A 149 1.53 -21.48 -6.91
CA VAL A 149 2.14 -22.70 -6.40
C VAL A 149 1.96 -23.84 -7.41
N ASP A 150 3.03 -24.59 -7.66
CA ASP A 150 2.95 -25.81 -8.46
C ASP A 150 2.30 -26.94 -7.66
N VAL A 151 1.15 -27.42 -8.14
CA VAL A 151 0.42 -28.55 -7.57
C VAL A 151 0.69 -29.80 -8.40
N ASP A 152 1.12 -30.88 -7.76
CA ASP A 152 1.41 -32.14 -8.44
C ASP A 152 0.13 -32.90 -8.86
N ALA A 153 0.29 -33.94 -9.67
CA ALA A 153 -0.83 -34.75 -10.18
C ALA A 153 -1.66 -35.47 -9.09
N ASN A 154 -1.18 -35.50 -7.85
CA ASN A 154 -1.87 -36.07 -6.70
C ASN A 154 -2.44 -35.00 -5.77
N GLY A 155 -2.38 -33.71 -6.15
CA GLY A 155 -2.87 -32.60 -5.35
C GLY A 155 -1.89 -32.14 -4.26
N ARG A 156 -0.65 -32.65 -4.21
CA ARG A 156 0.34 -32.16 -3.24
C ARG A 156 1.04 -30.93 -3.79
N TRP A 157 1.42 -30.03 -2.90
CA TRP A 157 2.08 -28.80 -3.29
C TRP A 157 3.10 -28.35 -2.23
N SER A 158 4.09 -27.57 -2.67
CA SER A 158 5.05 -26.90 -1.80
C SER A 158 5.47 -25.58 -2.42
N ALA A 159 5.82 -24.61 -1.60
CA ALA A 159 6.33 -23.32 -2.05
C ALA A 159 7.24 -22.68 -1.00
N SER A 160 8.21 -21.92 -1.51
CA SER A 160 9.10 -21.11 -0.68
C SER A 160 8.42 -19.81 -0.25
N VAL A 161 8.56 -19.48 1.02
CA VAL A 161 8.13 -18.22 1.63
C VAL A 161 9.36 -17.33 1.80
N PRO A 162 9.50 -16.28 0.98
CA PRO A 162 10.66 -15.41 1.04
C PRO A 162 10.61 -14.52 2.30
N ILE A 163 11.71 -14.47 3.03
CA ILE A 163 11.90 -13.58 4.18
C ILE A 163 13.08 -12.65 3.88
N GLU A 164 12.75 -11.52 3.26
CA GLU A 164 13.74 -10.59 2.72
C GLU A 164 13.49 -9.13 3.12
N ASN A 165 12.29 -8.79 3.59
CA ASN A 165 11.96 -7.42 3.96
C ASN A 165 12.75 -6.96 5.19
N LEU A 166 13.54 -5.89 5.03
CA LEU A 166 14.35 -5.30 6.09
C LEU A 166 13.50 -4.97 7.33
N GLY A 167 14.01 -5.20 8.54
CA GLY A 167 13.35 -4.88 9.81
C GLY A 167 12.42 -5.99 10.33
N ARG A 168 11.55 -5.61 11.27
CA ARG A 168 10.59 -6.52 11.92
C ARG A 168 9.17 -6.29 11.42
N GLN A 169 8.46 -7.35 11.10
CA GLN A 169 7.09 -7.28 10.61
C GLN A 169 6.25 -8.45 11.11
N THR A 170 5.03 -8.16 11.56
CA THR A 170 3.98 -9.17 11.66
C THR A 170 3.47 -9.49 10.25
N ARG A 171 3.48 -10.76 9.89
CA ARG A 171 3.02 -11.28 8.59
C ARG A 171 1.96 -12.34 8.81
N SER A 172 1.10 -12.53 7.82
CA SER A 172 0.28 -13.74 7.74
C SER A 172 0.39 -14.41 6.38
N ILE A 173 0.25 -15.73 6.37
CA ILE A 173 0.19 -16.53 5.15
C ILE A 173 -1.01 -17.48 5.19
N GLN A 174 -1.64 -17.65 4.03
CA GLN A 174 -2.75 -18.56 3.78
C GLN A 174 -2.59 -19.23 2.42
N ALA A 175 -3.07 -20.46 2.30
CA ALA A 175 -3.27 -21.09 0.99
C ALA A 175 -4.70 -20.85 0.53
N TYR A 176 -4.87 -20.52 -0.75
CA TYR A 176 -6.15 -20.28 -1.42
C TYR A 176 -6.30 -21.20 -2.62
N ALA A 177 -7.43 -21.89 -2.73
CA ALA A 177 -7.84 -22.65 -3.90
C ALA A 177 -9.00 -21.93 -4.61
N PRO A 178 -8.72 -21.14 -5.68
CA PRO A 178 -9.71 -20.24 -6.27
C PRO A 178 -10.98 -20.92 -6.79
N ASN A 179 -10.85 -22.05 -7.51
CA ASN A 179 -12.00 -22.74 -8.10
C ASN A 179 -12.90 -23.36 -7.03
N LEU A 180 -12.30 -23.79 -5.92
CA LEU A 180 -13.03 -24.36 -4.78
C LEU A 180 -13.57 -23.30 -3.82
N GLN A 181 -13.11 -22.04 -3.96
CA GLN A 181 -13.30 -20.98 -2.98
C GLN A 181 -12.98 -21.44 -1.55
N LEU A 182 -11.85 -22.14 -1.39
CA LEU A 182 -11.34 -22.58 -0.09
C LEU A 182 -10.09 -21.79 0.27
N MET A 183 -10.02 -21.38 1.53
CA MET A 183 -8.87 -20.69 2.12
C MET A 183 -8.50 -21.38 3.42
N THR A 184 -7.21 -21.57 3.70
CA THR A 184 -6.79 -22.06 5.01
C THR A 184 -6.91 -20.98 6.08
N ALA A 185 -6.98 -21.38 7.35
CA ALA A 185 -6.80 -20.45 8.45
C ALA A 185 -5.44 -19.72 8.34
N PRO A 186 -5.36 -18.43 8.70
CA PRO A 186 -4.12 -17.67 8.65
C PRO A 186 -3.09 -18.22 9.63
N ARG A 187 -1.85 -18.37 9.15
CA ARG A 187 -0.68 -18.56 9.98
C ARG A 187 0.00 -17.21 10.13
N VAL A 188 -0.05 -16.66 11.34
CA VAL A 188 0.57 -15.38 11.69
C VAL A 188 1.94 -15.65 12.30
N PHE A 189 2.94 -14.86 11.90
CA PHE A 189 4.31 -14.97 12.39
C PHE A 189 5.01 -13.61 12.32
N GLU A 190 6.13 -13.50 13.05
CA GLU A 190 7.00 -12.32 12.99
C GLU A 190 8.19 -12.60 12.09
N THR A 191 8.64 -11.60 11.34
CA THR A 191 9.91 -11.63 10.61
C THR A 191 10.93 -10.71 11.27
N ALA A 192 12.22 -10.99 11.05
CA ALA A 192 13.30 -10.12 11.48
C ALA A 192 14.50 -10.22 10.53
N VAL A 193 14.64 -9.25 9.63
CA VAL A 193 15.82 -9.11 8.77
C VAL A 193 16.62 -7.91 9.26
N GLU A 194 17.80 -8.13 9.82
CA GLU A 194 18.61 -7.06 10.43
C GLU A 194 19.72 -6.54 9.52
N VAL A 195 20.13 -7.34 8.53
CA VAL A 195 21.18 -6.98 7.58
C VAL A 195 20.53 -6.62 6.25
N PRO A 196 20.71 -5.40 5.72
CA PRO A 196 20.19 -5.05 4.41
C PRO A 196 20.92 -5.80 3.31
N ALA A 197 20.19 -6.18 2.25
CA ALA A 197 20.78 -6.78 1.06
C ALA A 197 21.65 -5.77 0.29
N LEU A 198 21.30 -4.49 0.37
CA LEU A 198 22.01 -3.38 -0.25
C LEU A 198 22.04 -2.17 0.68
N ALA A 199 23.19 -1.50 0.76
CA ALA A 199 23.30 -0.23 1.47
C ALA A 199 24.30 0.68 0.75
N GLY A 200 24.08 1.99 0.83
CA GLY A 200 24.93 2.99 0.21
C GLY A 200 24.54 4.40 0.60
N GLY A 201 25.10 5.40 -0.07
CA GLY A 201 24.75 6.79 0.19
C GLY A 201 25.68 7.79 -0.46
N VAL A 202 25.34 9.05 -0.28
CA VAL A 202 26.09 10.22 -0.74
C VAL A 202 26.30 11.17 0.44
N THR A 203 27.45 11.83 0.44
CA THR A 203 27.73 12.96 1.34
C THR A 203 27.40 14.25 0.62
N ASP A 204 26.93 15.22 1.37
CA ASP A 204 26.52 16.51 0.86
C ASP A 204 27.38 17.65 1.47
N GLU A 205 27.53 18.77 0.75
CA GLU A 205 28.45 19.84 1.14
C GLU A 205 27.87 20.68 2.29
N THR A 206 28.48 20.64 3.48
CA THR A 206 27.97 21.42 4.61
C THR A 206 27.94 22.93 4.34
N GLY A 207 26.81 23.58 4.60
CA GLY A 207 26.64 25.04 4.55
C GLY A 207 26.28 25.59 3.17
N ASP A 208 25.90 24.73 2.24
CA ASP A 208 25.58 25.06 0.84
C ASP A 208 24.09 25.29 0.57
N ALA A 209 23.22 25.09 1.57
CA ALA A 209 21.79 25.37 1.57
C ALA A 209 21.44 26.86 1.29
N ARG A 210 21.67 27.27 0.04
CA ARG A 210 21.63 28.64 -0.49
C ARG A 210 20.94 28.71 -1.86
N GLY A 211 20.26 27.63 -2.22
CA GLY A 211 19.50 27.45 -3.45
C GLY A 211 20.34 27.44 -4.72
N PRO A 212 19.72 27.22 -5.89
CA PRO A 212 20.44 26.97 -7.15
C PRO A 212 21.34 28.11 -7.64
N THR A 213 21.17 29.32 -7.10
CA THR A 213 21.98 30.50 -7.45
C THR A 213 23.02 30.85 -6.38
N GLY A 214 23.03 30.14 -5.24
CA GLY A 214 23.90 30.41 -4.10
C GLY A 214 23.57 31.68 -3.29
N ASN A 215 22.44 32.35 -3.58
CA ASN A 215 22.07 33.64 -3.00
C ASN A 215 20.84 33.60 -2.08
N TYR A 216 20.22 32.45 -1.90
CA TYR A 216 19.01 32.37 -1.09
C TYR A 216 19.33 32.58 0.39
N ILE A 217 18.36 33.16 1.08
CA ILE A 217 18.46 33.50 2.50
C ILE A 217 17.27 32.84 3.21
N ILE A 218 17.55 32.10 4.27
CA ILE A 218 16.52 31.46 5.10
C ILE A 218 15.63 32.49 5.84
N PRO A 219 14.42 32.10 6.26
CA PRO A 219 13.60 32.90 7.17
C PRO A 219 14.38 33.35 8.42
N GLN A 220 14.14 34.58 8.88
CA GLN A 220 14.94 35.21 9.95
C GLN A 220 14.42 34.90 11.36
N HIS A 221 13.30 34.18 11.49
CA HIS A 221 12.81 33.76 12.81
C HIS A 221 13.81 32.81 13.49
N ALA A 222 13.88 32.89 14.82
CA ALA A 222 14.93 32.23 15.61
C ALA A 222 15.05 30.72 15.39
N VAL A 223 13.92 30.04 15.14
CA VAL A 223 13.88 28.57 14.97
C VAL A 223 14.11 28.10 13.53
N SER A 224 14.42 28.99 12.57
CA SER A 224 14.61 28.58 11.17
C SER A 224 15.87 27.73 11.03
N GLU A 225 16.94 28.14 11.71
CA GLU A 225 18.26 27.47 11.79
C GLU A 225 18.75 26.89 10.44
N GLN A 226 19.59 25.85 10.47
CA GLN A 226 20.13 25.17 9.30
C GLN A 226 19.42 23.83 9.05
N GLN A 227 18.12 23.77 9.33
CA GLN A 227 17.37 22.49 9.28
C GLN A 227 17.18 21.91 7.88
N ARG A 228 17.41 22.74 6.86
CA ARG A 228 17.24 22.44 5.44
C ARG A 228 18.58 22.13 4.74
N ASP A 229 19.67 22.10 5.49
CA ASP A 229 21.02 21.75 5.02
C ASP A 229 21.22 20.24 5.24
N ILE A 230 21.26 19.49 4.14
CA ILE A 230 21.56 18.06 4.06
C ILE A 230 23.08 17.93 4.19
N GLN A 231 23.53 16.98 5.01
CA GLN A 231 24.96 16.63 5.14
C GLN A 231 25.26 15.25 4.56
N GLY A 232 24.22 14.48 4.27
CA GLY A 232 24.32 13.22 3.58
C GLY A 232 23.02 12.44 3.60
N VAL A 233 22.88 11.58 2.61
CA VAL A 233 21.74 10.69 2.45
C VAL A 233 22.27 9.27 2.29
N THR A 234 21.85 8.38 3.18
CA THR A 234 22.16 6.95 3.09
C THR A 234 20.89 6.15 2.82
N PHE A 235 21.06 4.97 2.27
CA PHE A 235 19.98 4.04 2.06
C PHE A 235 20.34 2.63 2.52
N GLU A 236 19.32 1.90 2.95
CA GLU A 236 19.35 0.47 3.24
C GLU A 236 18.14 -0.17 2.55
N GLN A 237 18.36 -1.24 1.79
CA GLN A 237 17.32 -1.90 1.00
C GLN A 237 17.40 -3.41 1.16
N SER A 238 16.24 -4.03 1.37
CA SER A 238 16.06 -5.48 1.32
C SER A 238 14.61 -5.83 1.06
N GLY A 239 14.37 -6.76 0.11
CA GLY A 239 13.02 -7.10 -0.34
C GLY A 239 12.25 -5.89 -0.87
N ASP A 240 11.01 -5.75 -0.41
CA ASP A 240 10.13 -4.64 -0.75
C ASP A 240 10.48 -3.31 -0.05
N ILE A 241 11.41 -3.34 0.90
CA ILE A 241 11.67 -2.24 1.82
C ILE A 241 12.90 -1.45 1.40
N LEU A 242 12.74 -0.12 1.39
CA LEU A 242 13.82 0.86 1.29
C LEU A 242 13.73 1.82 2.49
N GLU A 243 14.82 1.99 3.22
CA GLU A 243 14.97 3.03 4.22
C GLU A 243 15.95 4.08 3.72
N LEU A 244 15.51 5.35 3.67
CA LEU A 244 16.37 6.50 3.42
C LEU A 244 16.65 7.19 4.75
N SER A 245 17.91 7.48 5.04
CA SER A 245 18.33 8.24 6.22
C SER A 245 19.05 9.51 5.81
N PHE A 246 18.52 10.64 6.26
CA PHE A 246 19.04 11.99 6.02
C PHE A 246 19.77 12.46 7.27
N ILE A 247 21.01 12.90 7.13
CA ILE A 247 21.73 13.64 8.17
C ILE A 247 21.56 15.12 7.86
N MET A 248 20.99 15.87 8.79
CA MET A 248 20.73 17.31 8.63
C MET A 248 21.73 18.12 9.46
N ALA A 249 21.97 19.38 9.09
CA ALA A 249 22.85 20.25 9.88
C ALA A 249 22.27 20.57 11.26
N SER A 250 20.95 20.82 11.36
CA SER A 250 20.20 20.86 12.62
C SER A 250 18.79 20.29 12.47
N LEU A 251 18.12 19.99 13.59
CA LEU A 251 16.70 19.57 13.64
C LEU A 251 16.05 20.14 14.89
N THR A 252 14.89 20.78 14.74
CA THR A 252 14.06 21.29 15.82
C THR A 252 12.63 20.82 15.68
N ASP A 253 11.87 20.89 16.77
CA ASP A 253 10.45 20.52 16.85
C ASP A 253 9.71 21.45 17.82
N THR A 254 10.12 22.72 17.84
CA THR A 254 9.57 23.76 18.72
C THR A 254 8.05 23.86 18.61
N TRP A 255 7.51 23.61 17.42
CA TRP A 255 6.06 23.69 17.15
C TRP A 255 5.33 22.36 17.37
N ILE A 256 6.01 21.35 17.90
CA ILE A 256 5.49 20.02 18.23
C ILE A 256 4.75 19.36 17.04
N PRO A 257 5.38 19.29 15.86
CA PRO A 257 4.85 18.58 14.70
C PRO A 257 4.76 17.07 14.94
N PHE A 258 3.82 16.38 14.29
CA PHE A 258 3.64 14.94 14.50
C PHE A 258 4.81 14.11 13.94
N ASN A 259 5.49 14.60 12.89
CA ASN A 259 6.65 13.92 12.33
C ASN A 259 7.96 14.22 13.09
N GLY A 260 7.92 15.04 14.14
CA GLY A 260 9.06 15.26 15.03
C GLY A 260 10.15 16.22 14.51
N PHE A 261 9.86 16.98 13.45
CA PHE A 261 10.68 18.10 12.96
C PHE A 261 9.82 19.23 12.37
N ASP A 262 10.24 20.49 12.48
CA ASP A 262 9.58 21.67 11.89
C ASP A 262 10.52 22.46 10.96
N ASN A 263 9.99 23.49 10.29
CA ASN A 263 10.73 24.37 9.37
C ASN A 263 11.44 23.65 8.20
N LEU A 264 11.00 22.44 7.87
CA LEU A 264 11.58 21.58 6.84
C LEU A 264 10.46 20.84 6.12
N ALA A 265 10.62 20.75 4.80
CA ALA A 265 9.92 19.83 3.92
C ALA A 265 10.95 19.14 3.03
N LEU A 266 10.89 17.81 3.01
CA LEU A 266 11.65 16.95 2.10
C LEU A 266 10.74 16.58 0.93
N SER A 267 11.12 17.00 -0.28
CA SER A 267 10.49 16.56 -1.52
C SER A 267 11.37 15.52 -2.17
N ILE A 268 10.89 14.28 -2.24
CA ILE A 268 11.67 13.11 -2.64
C ILE A 268 11.03 12.50 -3.88
N PHE A 269 11.79 12.39 -4.96
CA PHE A 269 11.33 11.95 -6.27
C PHE A 269 12.07 10.66 -6.66
N PHE A 270 11.31 9.66 -7.07
CA PHE A 270 11.80 8.34 -7.48
C PHE A 270 11.70 8.23 -9.00
N SER A 271 12.86 8.01 -9.64
CA SER A 271 12.99 7.83 -11.08
C SER A 271 13.51 6.44 -11.42
N ASP A 272 12.76 5.71 -12.24
CA ASP A 272 13.17 4.43 -12.81
C ASP A 272 14.08 4.58 -14.05
N GLY A 273 14.48 5.82 -14.37
CA GLY A 273 15.29 6.15 -15.56
C GLY A 273 14.50 6.12 -16.88
N SER A 274 13.23 5.75 -16.87
CA SER A 274 12.37 5.84 -18.05
C SER A 274 11.96 7.28 -18.34
N GLN A 275 11.40 7.50 -19.52
CA GLN A 275 10.84 8.78 -19.95
C GLN A 275 9.31 8.82 -19.81
N GLN A 276 8.72 7.88 -19.07
CA GLN A 276 7.27 7.81 -18.87
C GLN A 276 6.77 8.70 -17.73
N GLY A 277 7.68 9.37 -17.02
CA GLY A 277 7.38 10.30 -15.93
C GLY A 277 7.16 11.74 -16.38
N VAL A 278 7.33 12.67 -15.45
CA VAL A 278 7.40 14.12 -15.72
C VAL A 278 8.70 14.71 -15.19
N SER A 279 9.17 15.81 -15.76
CA SER A 279 10.43 16.47 -15.35
C SER A 279 10.23 17.59 -14.33
N PHE A 280 9.10 18.31 -14.37
CA PHE A 280 8.85 19.40 -13.42
C PHE A 280 8.63 18.87 -11.99
N LEU A 281 9.01 19.68 -11.01
CA LEU A 281 8.78 19.43 -9.59
C LEU A 281 7.54 20.23 -9.15
N PRO A 282 6.41 19.57 -8.84
CA PRO A 282 5.17 20.27 -8.55
C PRO A 282 5.29 21.26 -7.38
N GLU A 283 4.82 22.48 -7.61
CA GLU A 283 4.77 23.59 -6.64
C GLU A 283 6.15 24.14 -6.21
N LEU A 284 7.25 23.57 -6.73
CA LEU A 284 8.62 23.99 -6.42
C LEU A 284 9.24 24.93 -7.46
N ASP A 285 8.52 25.28 -8.54
CA ASP A 285 9.03 26.15 -9.62
C ASP A 285 10.39 25.68 -10.19
N ALA A 286 10.56 24.37 -10.30
CA ALA A 286 11.81 23.72 -10.68
C ALA A 286 11.56 22.49 -11.56
N GLU A 287 12.63 21.97 -12.15
CA GLU A 287 12.66 20.70 -12.88
C GLU A 287 13.75 19.79 -12.30
N LEU A 288 13.60 18.49 -12.48
CA LEU A 288 14.66 17.55 -12.18
C LEU A 288 15.93 17.88 -12.98
N PRO A 289 17.12 17.70 -12.39
CA PRO A 289 18.39 17.81 -13.10
C PRO A 289 18.47 16.89 -14.32
N GLU A 290 19.35 17.23 -15.26
CA GLU A 290 19.74 16.38 -16.40
C GLU A 290 18.58 15.91 -17.31
N ALA A 291 17.47 16.66 -17.35
CA ALA A 291 16.26 16.29 -18.08
C ALA A 291 15.71 14.90 -17.70
N GLN A 292 15.92 14.47 -16.46
CA GLN A 292 15.34 13.25 -15.91
C GLN A 292 13.82 13.39 -15.73
N THR A 293 13.14 12.27 -15.57
CA THR A 293 11.71 12.24 -15.21
C THR A 293 11.49 11.36 -13.99
N TRP A 294 10.49 11.68 -13.16
CA TRP A 294 10.10 10.87 -12.00
C TRP A 294 8.73 10.23 -12.19
N GLN A 295 8.50 9.11 -11.50
CA GLN A 295 7.25 8.32 -11.59
C GLN A 295 6.45 8.40 -10.28
N VAL A 296 7.15 8.41 -9.14
CA VAL A 296 6.56 8.47 -7.81
C VAL A 296 7.30 9.52 -6.99
N ALA A 297 6.58 10.24 -6.15
CA ALA A 297 7.16 11.22 -5.24
C ALA A 297 6.56 11.12 -3.84
N HIS A 298 7.31 11.60 -2.86
CA HIS A 298 6.94 11.75 -1.47
C HIS A 298 7.24 13.17 -1.01
N VAL A 299 6.30 13.82 -0.35
CA VAL A 299 6.56 15.08 0.38
C VAL A 299 6.32 14.82 1.86
N GLY A 300 7.38 14.95 2.66
CA GLY A 300 7.37 14.82 4.11
C GLY A 300 7.73 16.14 4.79
N SER A 301 6.87 16.65 5.64
CA SER A 301 7.12 17.83 6.49
C SER A 301 6.67 17.56 7.92
N GLY A 302 6.77 18.53 8.83
CA GLY A 302 6.30 18.36 10.21
C GLY A 302 4.82 17.94 10.34
N TRP A 303 3.95 18.42 9.43
CA TRP A 303 2.51 18.16 9.44
C TRP A 303 1.98 17.43 8.20
N ALA A 304 2.86 16.90 7.34
CA ALA A 304 2.46 16.22 6.13
C ALA A 304 3.35 15.02 5.83
N SER A 305 2.75 13.97 5.27
CA SER A 305 3.46 12.85 4.65
C SER A 305 2.57 12.26 3.58
N TYR A 306 2.82 12.63 2.33
CA TYR A 306 1.97 12.24 1.19
C TYR A 306 2.81 11.70 0.05
N THR A 307 2.39 10.56 -0.50
CA THR A 307 2.95 10.02 -1.73
C THR A 307 2.00 10.25 -2.91
N TYR A 308 2.56 10.46 -4.10
CA TYR A 308 1.80 10.68 -5.32
C TYR A 308 2.54 10.18 -6.55
N ARG A 309 1.79 9.87 -7.60
CA ARG A 309 2.32 9.49 -8.92
C ARG A 309 2.49 10.71 -9.81
N ALA A 310 3.33 10.60 -10.82
CA ALA A 310 3.46 11.61 -11.89
C ALA A 310 2.16 11.80 -12.68
N ALA A 311 1.30 10.78 -12.71
CA ALA A 311 -0.01 10.86 -13.35
C ALA A 311 -0.80 12.09 -12.84
N ALA A 312 -1.32 12.89 -13.78
CA ALA A 312 -2.05 14.14 -13.53
C ALA A 312 -1.29 15.25 -12.76
N ALA A 313 0.03 15.10 -12.55
CA ALA A 313 0.85 16.17 -11.99
C ALA A 313 0.93 17.35 -12.98
N THR A 314 1.08 18.56 -12.44
CA THR A 314 1.36 19.78 -13.20
C THR A 314 2.40 20.61 -12.42
N PRO A 315 3.02 21.64 -13.04
CA PRO A 315 3.93 22.52 -12.30
C PRO A 315 3.34 23.15 -11.04
N HIS A 316 2.00 23.27 -10.94
CA HIS A 316 1.31 23.91 -9.81
C HIS A 316 0.44 22.95 -9.01
N ARG A 317 0.55 21.63 -9.24
CA ARG A 317 -0.28 20.64 -8.55
C ARG A 317 0.42 19.30 -8.50
N LYS A 318 0.56 18.77 -7.28
CA LYS A 318 0.94 17.37 -7.04
C LYS A 318 0.06 16.41 -7.86
N GLY A 319 0.60 15.26 -8.25
CA GLY A 319 -0.13 14.30 -9.08
C GLY A 319 -1.13 13.44 -8.30
N GLU A 320 -1.48 12.29 -8.87
CA GLU A 320 -2.45 11.36 -8.30
C GLU A 320 -1.96 10.82 -6.95
N ARG A 321 -2.76 11.04 -5.89
CA ARG A 321 -2.41 10.59 -4.53
C ARG A 321 -2.35 9.07 -4.45
N ILE A 322 -1.26 8.57 -3.91
CA ILE A 322 -1.15 7.19 -3.46
C ILE A 322 -1.66 7.18 -2.01
N GLY A 323 -2.63 6.31 -1.70
CA GLY A 323 -3.22 6.16 -0.36
C GLY A 323 -2.26 5.52 0.66
N TYR A 324 -0.96 5.83 0.58
CA TYR A 324 0.11 5.31 1.41
C TYR A 324 0.94 6.49 1.95
N SER A 325 1.29 6.42 3.23
CA SER A 325 2.14 7.40 3.90
C SER A 325 3.34 6.65 4.47
N PRO A 326 4.56 6.89 3.96
CA PRO A 326 5.79 6.30 4.47
C PRO A 326 5.97 6.61 5.95
N THR A 327 6.60 5.68 6.68
CA THR A 327 6.89 5.90 8.11
C THR A 327 8.09 6.83 8.23
N ILE A 328 7.96 7.87 9.03
CA ILE A 328 9.03 8.82 9.33
C ILE A 328 9.41 8.68 10.80
N SER A 329 10.71 8.58 11.07
CA SER A 329 11.30 8.52 12.40
C SER A 329 12.42 9.55 12.52
N VAL A 330 12.52 10.20 13.68
CA VAL A 330 13.50 11.27 13.91
C VAL A 330 14.34 10.96 15.13
N ASN A 331 15.66 11.07 14.95
CA ASN A 331 16.63 11.07 16.03
C ASN A 331 17.35 12.42 16.06
N LYS A 332 16.87 13.34 16.92
CA LYS A 332 17.40 14.71 17.02
C LYS A 332 18.86 14.77 17.49
N SER A 333 19.30 13.88 18.38
CA SER A 333 20.69 13.89 18.85
C SER A 333 21.67 13.43 17.76
N ALA A 334 21.22 12.54 16.88
CA ALA A 334 21.97 12.15 15.68
C ALA A 334 21.71 13.07 14.47
N ARG A 335 20.81 14.06 14.60
CA ARG A 335 20.30 14.91 13.51
C ARG A 335 19.84 14.11 12.29
N ARG A 336 19.17 12.98 12.57
CA ARG A 336 18.80 11.99 11.56
C ARG A 336 17.29 11.93 11.39
N ILE A 337 16.85 12.01 10.14
CA ILE A 337 15.48 11.64 9.72
C ILE A 337 15.60 10.33 8.95
N THR A 338 14.83 9.30 9.34
CA THR A 338 14.74 8.04 8.62
C THR A 338 13.33 7.87 8.07
N ILE A 339 13.23 7.60 6.78
CA ILE A 339 11.96 7.40 6.08
C ILE A 339 11.96 5.99 5.49
N ARG A 340 10.93 5.21 5.84
CA ARG A 340 10.77 3.82 5.42
C ARG A 340 9.66 3.69 4.39
N TYR A 341 10.03 3.13 3.24
CA TYR A 341 9.19 2.92 2.07
C TYR A 341 8.93 1.43 1.82
N ASP A 342 7.82 1.17 1.12
CA ASP A 342 7.37 -0.16 0.70
C ASP A 342 6.98 -0.07 -0.78
N LYS A 343 7.75 -0.73 -1.65
CA LYS A 343 7.57 -0.60 -3.11
C LYS A 343 6.19 -1.05 -3.55
N THR A 344 5.63 -2.07 -2.91
CA THR A 344 4.31 -2.62 -3.27
C THR A 344 3.22 -1.60 -3.03
N LYS A 345 3.30 -0.85 -1.91
CA LYS A 345 2.34 0.21 -1.56
C LYS A 345 2.51 1.45 -2.43
N MET A 346 3.72 1.70 -2.92
CA MET A 346 4.01 2.79 -3.84
C MET A 346 3.73 2.42 -5.30
N GLY A 347 3.52 1.14 -5.61
CA GLY A 347 3.46 0.62 -6.98
C GLY A 347 4.76 0.87 -7.75
N ILE A 348 5.89 0.69 -7.07
CA ILE A 348 7.23 0.64 -7.66
C ILE A 348 7.55 -0.85 -7.90
N ALA A 349 8.01 -1.19 -9.10
CA ALA A 349 8.30 -2.58 -9.47
C ALA A 349 9.57 -3.10 -8.78
N ASP A 350 10.63 -2.31 -8.82
CA ASP A 350 11.93 -2.65 -8.26
C ASP A 350 12.64 -1.40 -7.72
N TRP A 351 13.42 -1.59 -6.66
CA TRP A 351 14.31 -0.58 -6.12
C TRP A 351 15.63 -0.53 -6.89
N SER A 352 16.07 -1.65 -7.50
CA SER A 352 17.36 -1.69 -8.17
C SER A 352 17.47 -0.66 -9.31
N GLY A 353 18.53 0.14 -9.29
CA GLY A 353 18.78 1.19 -10.28
C GLY A 353 17.89 2.43 -10.14
N MET A 354 16.99 2.46 -9.15
CA MET A 354 16.13 3.62 -8.89
C MET A 354 17.00 4.82 -8.52
N LYS A 355 16.81 5.94 -9.22
CA LYS A 355 17.40 7.22 -8.84
C LYS A 355 16.47 7.93 -7.88
N VAL A 356 17.03 8.50 -6.82
CA VAL A 356 16.31 9.26 -5.82
C VAL A 356 16.89 10.66 -5.78
N TYR A 357 16.06 11.63 -6.15
CA TYR A 357 16.36 13.05 -5.99
C TYR A 357 15.60 13.58 -4.78
N VAL A 358 16.29 14.25 -3.86
CA VAL A 358 15.68 14.94 -2.72
C VAL A 358 15.98 16.42 -2.80
N SER A 359 15.00 17.26 -2.48
CA SER A 359 15.21 18.68 -2.23
C SER A 359 14.61 19.12 -0.90
N THR A 360 15.19 20.15 -0.31
CA THR A 360 14.70 20.77 0.92
C THR A 360 14.05 22.12 0.67
N TRP A 361 12.98 22.38 1.41
CA TRP A 361 12.36 23.70 1.56
C TRP A 361 11.67 23.80 2.92
N ASP A 362 10.80 24.77 3.13
CA ASP A 362 9.88 24.83 4.27
C ASP A 362 8.41 24.85 3.81
N MET A 363 7.52 24.30 4.64
CA MET A 363 6.07 24.33 4.43
C MET A 363 5.38 24.94 5.65
N ASN A 364 4.41 25.82 5.40
CA ASN A 364 3.57 26.37 6.46
C ASN A 364 2.61 25.29 7.00
N GLY A 365 1.91 25.63 8.10
CA GLY A 365 0.93 24.73 8.72
C GLY A 365 -0.28 24.40 7.86
N GLU A 366 -0.53 25.15 6.78
CA GLU A 366 -1.60 24.91 5.80
C GLU A 366 -1.17 23.92 4.71
N GLY A 367 0.11 23.57 4.65
CA GLY A 367 0.67 22.62 3.69
C GLY A 367 1.11 23.25 2.36
N GLU A 368 1.37 24.55 2.36
CA GLU A 368 1.92 25.30 1.22
C GLU A 368 3.41 25.56 1.43
N TYR A 369 4.19 25.54 0.34
CA TYR A 369 5.60 25.92 0.40
C TYR A 369 5.74 27.40 0.70
N VAL A 370 6.60 27.73 1.67
CA VAL A 370 6.86 29.12 2.06
C VAL A 370 7.41 29.92 0.88
N HIS A 371 6.91 31.13 0.66
CA HIS A 371 7.33 31.95 -0.47
C HIS A 371 8.76 32.48 -0.33
N ILE A 372 9.40 32.72 -1.48
CA ILE A 372 10.65 33.47 -1.61
C ILE A 372 10.38 34.86 -2.17
N GLN A 373 11.12 35.84 -1.66
CA GLN A 373 11.04 37.24 -2.04
C GLN A 373 12.43 37.87 -2.10
N PRO A 374 12.61 39.05 -2.75
CA PRO A 374 13.94 39.64 -2.92
C PRO A 374 14.64 39.96 -1.58
N SER A 375 13.90 40.38 -0.56
CA SER A 375 14.46 40.70 0.77
C SER A 375 14.03 39.65 1.79
N PRO A 376 14.92 39.17 2.67
CA PRO A 376 14.54 38.20 3.71
C PRO A 376 13.55 38.82 4.70
N ALA A 377 12.70 37.99 5.29
CA ALA A 377 11.80 38.37 6.37
C ALA A 377 11.76 37.27 7.43
N ASP A 378 11.05 37.52 8.53
CA ASP A 378 10.94 36.55 9.62
C ASP A 378 10.40 35.22 9.13
N TRP A 379 9.36 35.22 8.27
CA TRP A 379 8.60 34.04 7.86
C TRP A 379 8.71 33.69 6.37
N PHE A 380 9.61 34.34 5.64
CA PHE A 380 9.77 34.16 4.19
C PHE A 380 11.24 34.05 3.81
N PHE A 381 11.51 33.27 2.77
CA PHE A 381 12.84 33.20 2.17
C PHE A 381 13.19 34.50 1.45
N GLY A 382 14.48 34.83 1.45
CA GLY A 382 15.05 36.01 0.80
C GLY A 382 15.98 35.66 -0.36
N GLY A 383 16.40 36.68 -1.12
CA GLY A 383 17.53 36.58 -2.05
C GLY A 383 17.17 36.29 -3.51
N ALA A 384 15.88 36.11 -3.84
CA ALA A 384 15.43 35.89 -5.22
C ALA A 384 13.99 36.39 -5.45
N PRO A 385 13.59 36.71 -6.69
CA PRO A 385 12.21 37.09 -6.99
C PRO A 385 11.23 35.92 -6.78
N GLU A 386 9.95 36.25 -6.64
CA GLU A 386 8.87 35.26 -6.64
C GLU A 386 8.89 34.40 -7.92
N GLY A 387 8.55 33.12 -7.80
CA GLY A 387 8.62 32.14 -8.90
C GLY A 387 10.02 31.59 -9.16
N SER A 388 11.02 31.96 -8.35
CA SER A 388 12.32 31.27 -8.35
C SER A 388 12.17 29.86 -7.76
N PRO A 389 13.02 28.90 -8.18
CA PRO A 389 12.98 27.53 -7.66
C PRO A 389 12.96 27.47 -6.14
N LYS A 390 12.04 26.71 -5.54
CA LYS A 390 11.95 26.47 -4.09
C LYS A 390 12.78 25.25 -3.71
N ILE A 391 14.07 25.34 -3.99
CA ILE A 391 15.09 24.37 -3.61
C ILE A 391 16.10 25.17 -2.80
N LEU A 392 16.29 24.82 -1.53
CA LEU A 392 17.34 25.44 -0.72
C LEU A 392 18.60 24.61 -0.79
N ASP A 393 18.43 23.29 -0.77
CA ASP A 393 19.46 22.27 -0.84
C ASP A 393 18.86 21.04 -1.54
N ASP A 394 19.71 20.20 -2.12
CA ASP A 394 19.33 18.98 -2.82
C ASP A 394 20.44 17.93 -2.86
N ALA A 395 20.04 16.66 -2.91
CA ALA A 395 20.95 15.54 -3.09
C ALA A 395 20.35 14.50 -4.04
N GLU A 396 21.22 13.78 -4.76
CA GLU A 396 20.82 12.67 -5.63
C GLU A 396 21.61 11.42 -5.28
N LEU A 397 20.95 10.26 -5.27
CA LEU A 397 21.60 8.96 -5.12
C LEU A 397 20.93 7.90 -6.01
N ILE A 398 21.63 6.80 -6.23
CA ILE A 398 21.14 5.65 -6.99
C ILE A 398 21.12 4.43 -6.08
N ILE A 399 20.02 3.67 -6.09
CA ILE A 399 19.90 2.41 -5.36
C ILE A 399 20.59 1.30 -6.17
N ALA A 400 21.91 1.21 -6.04
CA ALA A 400 22.74 0.22 -6.72
C ALA A 400 23.90 -0.24 -5.82
N GLN A 401 24.53 -1.36 -6.19
CA GLN A 401 25.72 -1.93 -5.53
C GLN A 401 26.99 -1.13 -5.75
#